data_AF-A0A353X1G6-F1
#
_entry.id   AF-A0A353X1G6-F1
#
_cell.length_a   1.000
_cell.length_b   1.000
_cell.length_c   1.000
_cell.angle_alpha   90.00
_cell.angle_beta   90.00
_cell.angle_gamma   90.00
#
_symmetry.space_group_name_H-M   'P 1'
#
loop_
_entity.id
_entity.type
_entity.pdbx_description
1 polymer ?
#
loop_
_entity_poly.entity_id
_entity_poly.type
_entity_poly.pdbx_seq_one_letter_code
_entity_poly.pdbx_strand_id
1 'polypeptide(L)'
;NQENAGLSAARNRGIEAAKGKYILFVDSDDLVVPEMIMTIASGFEQSDSEVVTFSYSRFMETPENRKFEVISKNLKAKEYPSMEYFKLVLEIPTIQWIPAWTYAFNLEFLRTNNLRFKKGLLHEDVEFFPRMVTKASSITVMSSVLYNYRIRSGSITTSLSKLEQSLSDQFFIIESLDKLCRSIDNPLKKNLLQKYVSLRVRVLTNKCMELSSENVDGIYKELKRFVARNRKQKQLLKKDFYYNYLESKNNRRLRLFKENLFKWPRRIYKFKIKPWVNK
;
A
#
# COMPACT_ATOMS: atom_id res chain seq x y z
N ASN A 1 9.69 26.12 -14.92
CA ASN A 1 9.70 25.78 -13.47
C ASN A 1 8.30 25.96 -12.91
N GLN A 2 7.83 25.00 -12.10
CA GLN A 2 6.58 25.17 -11.34
C GLN A 2 6.93 25.55 -9.90
N GLU A 3 6.11 26.42 -9.30
CA GLU A 3 6.01 26.58 -7.85
C GLU A 3 5.64 25.25 -7.17
N ASN A 4 6.10 25.03 -5.93
CA ASN A 4 5.98 23.75 -5.24
C ASN A 4 4.51 23.38 -4.95
N ALA A 5 3.91 22.54 -5.81
CA ALA A 5 2.53 22.05 -5.66
C ALA A 5 2.44 20.62 -5.12
N GLY A 6 3.51 20.13 -4.49
CA GLY A 6 3.58 18.79 -3.91
C GLY A 6 3.91 17.66 -4.89
N LEU A 7 4.20 16.49 -4.30
CA LEU A 7 4.75 15.31 -5.00
C LEU A 7 3.83 14.78 -6.11
N SER A 8 2.53 14.64 -5.85
CA SER A 8 1.56 14.17 -6.86
C SER A 8 1.49 15.09 -8.07
N ALA A 9 1.60 16.41 -7.87
CA ALA A 9 1.55 17.37 -8.97
C ALA A 9 2.81 17.29 -9.85
N ALA A 10 3.98 17.11 -9.23
CA ALA A 10 5.24 16.89 -9.95
C ALA A 10 5.19 15.61 -10.79
N ARG A 11 4.76 14.48 -10.21
CA ARG A 11 4.63 13.20 -10.92
C ARG A 11 3.64 13.28 -12.09
N ASN A 12 2.48 13.90 -11.88
CA ASN A 12 1.48 14.05 -12.95
C ASN A 12 1.99 14.92 -14.10
N ARG A 13 2.68 16.03 -13.82
CA ARG A 13 3.34 16.81 -14.86
C ARG A 13 4.42 16.02 -15.59
N GLY A 14 5.15 15.17 -14.87
CA GLY A 14 6.09 14.23 -15.48
C GLY A 14 5.41 13.34 -16.53
N ILE A 15 4.25 12.76 -16.19
CA ILE A 15 3.45 11.93 -17.12
C ILE A 15 2.98 12.75 -18.34
N GLU A 16 2.59 14.00 -18.15
CA GLU A 16 2.14 14.89 -19.24
C GLU A 16 3.29 15.29 -20.16
N ALA A 17 4.43 15.66 -19.60
CA ALA A 17 5.58 16.18 -20.36
C ALA A 17 6.47 15.08 -20.97
N ALA A 18 6.44 13.86 -20.43
CA ALA A 18 7.32 12.78 -20.89
C ALA A 18 7.07 12.43 -22.37
N LYS A 19 8.17 12.18 -23.10
CA LYS A 19 8.17 11.79 -24.52
C LYS A 19 8.71 10.38 -24.76
N GLY A 20 9.27 9.73 -23.73
CA GLY A 20 9.77 8.36 -23.83
C GLY A 20 8.66 7.32 -23.85
N LYS A 21 9.01 6.07 -24.19
CA LYS A 21 8.10 4.92 -24.15
C LYS A 21 7.72 4.51 -22.72
N TYR A 22 8.65 4.70 -21.79
CA TYR A 22 8.51 4.34 -20.38
C TYR A 22 8.73 5.56 -19.49
N ILE A 23 8.18 5.51 -18.28
CA ILE A 23 8.41 6.51 -17.24
C ILE A 23 8.72 5.83 -15.90
N LEU A 24 9.67 6.40 -15.18
CA LEU A 24 10.07 6.02 -13.83
C LEU A 24 10.10 7.30 -12.99
N PHE A 25 9.64 7.21 -11.74
CA PHE A 25 9.74 8.30 -10.78
C PHE A 25 10.95 8.10 -9.87
N VAL A 26 11.75 9.14 -9.70
CA VAL A 26 12.92 9.17 -8.82
C VAL A 26 12.79 10.38 -7.92
N ASP A 27 12.91 10.18 -6.61
CA ASP A 27 12.88 11.27 -5.65
C ASP A 27 14.27 11.95 -5.63
N SER A 28 14.29 13.29 -5.54
CA SER A 28 15.49 14.12 -5.78
C SER A 28 16.65 13.89 -4.82
N ASP A 29 16.38 13.19 -3.72
CA ASP A 29 17.29 12.92 -2.63
C ASP A 29 17.79 11.48 -2.57
N ASP A 30 17.27 10.62 -3.42
CA ASP A 30 17.68 9.22 -3.47
C ASP A 30 18.85 8.99 -4.44
N LEU A 31 19.41 7.78 -4.43
CA LEU A 31 20.46 7.37 -5.36
C LEU A 31 19.93 6.24 -6.25
N VAL A 32 20.30 6.25 -7.51
CA VAL A 32 20.01 5.16 -8.47
C VAL A 32 21.31 4.44 -8.84
N VAL A 33 21.21 3.16 -9.23
CA VAL A 33 22.37 2.42 -9.74
C VAL A 33 22.62 2.78 -11.22
N PRO A 34 23.88 2.81 -11.70
CA PRO A 34 24.21 3.21 -13.08
C PRO A 34 23.44 2.42 -14.15
N GLU A 35 23.20 1.15 -13.91
CA GLU A 35 22.53 0.22 -14.82
C GLU A 35 20.99 0.31 -14.78
N MET A 36 20.41 1.10 -13.87
CA MET A 36 18.97 1.12 -13.59
C MET A 36 18.12 1.25 -14.85
N ILE A 37 18.43 2.22 -15.70
CA ILE A 37 17.64 2.52 -16.90
C ILE A 37 17.72 1.38 -17.92
N MET A 38 18.91 0.86 -18.19
CA MET A 38 19.10 -0.25 -19.13
C MET A 38 18.44 -1.53 -18.62
N THR A 39 18.56 -1.82 -17.33
CA THR A 39 17.91 -2.98 -16.72
C THR A 39 16.38 -2.88 -16.80
N ILE A 40 15.79 -1.72 -16.48
CA ILE A 40 14.34 -1.52 -16.60
C ILE A 40 13.87 -1.61 -18.05
N ALA A 41 14.59 -1.01 -18.99
CA ALA A 41 14.27 -1.09 -20.42
C ALA A 41 14.26 -2.54 -20.89
N SER A 42 15.28 -3.33 -20.52
CA SER A 42 15.33 -4.76 -20.84
C SER A 42 14.14 -5.55 -20.26
N GLY A 43 13.66 -5.17 -19.07
CA GLY A 43 12.48 -5.79 -18.45
C GLY A 43 11.20 -5.56 -19.26
N PHE A 44 11.07 -4.39 -19.90
CA PHE A 44 9.96 -4.09 -20.80
C PHE A 44 10.15 -4.64 -22.22
N GLU A 45 11.37 -4.90 -22.66
CA GLU A 45 11.64 -5.45 -24.00
C GLU A 45 11.48 -6.97 -24.02
N GLN A 46 11.69 -7.62 -22.86
CA GLN A 46 11.56 -9.07 -22.69
C GLN A 46 10.16 -9.51 -22.22
N SER A 47 9.21 -8.58 -22.11
CA SER A 47 7.84 -8.85 -21.69
C SER A 47 6.85 -7.92 -22.38
N ASP A 48 5.57 -8.31 -22.41
CA ASP A 48 4.49 -7.43 -22.86
C ASP A 48 3.86 -6.66 -21.68
N SER A 49 4.57 -6.58 -20.55
CA SER A 49 4.06 -5.98 -19.32
C SER A 49 3.92 -4.47 -19.42
N GLU A 50 2.81 -3.94 -18.91
CA GLU A 50 2.62 -2.48 -18.82
C GLU A 50 3.39 -1.85 -17.66
N VAL A 51 3.91 -2.68 -16.74
CA VAL A 51 4.58 -2.26 -15.52
C VAL A 51 5.77 -3.19 -15.23
N VAL A 52 6.90 -2.60 -14.90
CA VAL A 52 8.09 -3.30 -14.39
C VAL A 52 8.32 -2.88 -12.96
N THR A 53 8.69 -3.82 -12.10
CA THR A 53 9.00 -3.56 -10.70
C THR A 53 10.25 -4.29 -10.24
N PHE A 54 10.98 -3.70 -9.32
CA PHE A 54 12.31 -4.16 -8.90
C PHE A 54 12.49 -4.00 -7.39
N SER A 55 13.56 -4.59 -6.87
CA SER A 55 13.94 -4.45 -5.46
C SER A 55 14.73 -3.16 -5.25
N TYR A 56 14.84 -2.72 -4.00
CA TYR A 56 15.57 -1.51 -3.65
C TYR A 56 16.41 -1.74 -2.40
N SER A 57 17.38 -0.87 -2.16
CA SER A 57 18.06 -0.79 -0.88
C SER A 57 17.62 0.47 -0.15
N ARG A 58 17.79 0.49 1.17
CA ARG A 58 17.67 1.71 1.98
C ARG A 58 19.00 1.99 2.66
N PHE A 59 19.34 3.26 2.81
CA PHE A 59 20.56 3.65 3.51
C PHE A 59 20.35 4.87 4.39
N MET A 60 21.14 4.94 5.46
CA MET A 60 21.28 6.14 6.27
C MET A 60 22.64 6.75 5.97
N GLU A 61 22.69 8.07 5.82
CA GLU A 61 23.97 8.78 5.66
C GLU A 61 24.46 9.21 7.04
N THR A 62 25.61 8.67 7.45
CA THR A 62 26.37 9.18 8.61
C THR A 62 27.65 9.83 8.09
N PRO A 63 28.31 10.69 8.88
CA PRO A 63 29.58 11.31 8.47
C PRO A 63 30.67 10.29 8.12
N GLU A 64 30.60 9.07 8.67
CA GLU A 64 31.63 8.04 8.56
C GLU A 64 31.30 6.98 7.50
N ASN A 65 30.03 6.74 7.15
CA ASN A 65 29.67 5.69 6.18
C ASN A 65 28.24 5.81 5.61
N ARG A 66 28.00 5.13 4.49
CA ARG A 66 26.66 4.78 3.97
C ARG A 66 26.46 3.27 4.09
N LYS A 67 25.62 2.84 5.03
CA LYS A 67 25.25 1.42 5.14
C LYS A 67 23.96 1.16 4.36
N PHE A 68 24.05 0.31 3.34
CA PHE A 68 22.91 -0.11 2.53
C PHE A 68 22.31 -1.41 3.07
N GLU A 69 20.98 -1.45 3.15
CA GLU A 69 20.19 -2.63 3.50
C GLU A 69 19.27 -2.96 2.33
N VAL A 70 19.43 -4.16 1.75
CA VAL A 70 18.61 -4.61 0.62
C VAL A 70 17.22 -5.02 1.10
N ILE A 71 16.20 -4.45 0.47
CA ILE A 71 14.80 -4.80 0.66
C ILE A 71 14.30 -5.51 -0.61
N SER A 72 14.30 -6.84 -0.54
CA SER A 72 13.76 -7.69 -1.60
C SER A 72 12.23 -7.63 -1.62
N LYS A 73 11.64 -7.66 -2.82
CA LYS A 73 10.18 -7.85 -2.97
C LYS A 73 9.70 -9.24 -2.54
N ASN A 74 10.60 -10.21 -2.32
CA ASN A 74 10.26 -11.59 -1.95
C ASN A 74 9.32 -12.28 -2.95
N LEU A 75 9.45 -11.95 -4.24
CA LEU A 75 8.75 -12.58 -5.36
C LEU A 75 9.79 -13.10 -6.36
N LYS A 76 9.45 -14.18 -7.07
CA LYS A 76 10.33 -14.71 -8.12
C LYS A 76 10.41 -13.71 -9.27
N ALA A 77 11.58 -13.57 -9.88
CA ALA A 77 11.74 -12.73 -11.06
C ALA A 77 11.07 -13.42 -12.26
N LYS A 78 9.98 -12.84 -12.75
CA LYS A 78 9.26 -13.25 -13.96
C LYS A 78 8.15 -12.24 -14.27
N GLU A 79 7.52 -12.41 -15.42
CA GLU A 79 6.23 -11.81 -15.72
C GLU A 79 5.10 -12.52 -14.95
N TYR A 80 4.20 -11.71 -14.38
CA TYR A 80 3.00 -12.17 -13.70
C TYR A 80 1.76 -11.55 -14.35
N PRO A 81 0.66 -12.32 -14.52
CA PRO A 81 -0.65 -11.71 -14.67
C PRO A 81 -0.91 -10.74 -13.51
N SER A 82 -1.43 -9.55 -13.80
CA SER A 82 -1.52 -8.45 -12.82
C SER A 82 -2.29 -8.84 -11.56
N MET A 83 -3.32 -9.68 -11.69
CA MET A 83 -4.11 -10.16 -10.55
C MET A 83 -3.42 -11.25 -9.73
N GLU A 84 -2.57 -12.07 -10.34
CA GLU A 84 -1.70 -12.99 -9.59
C GLU A 84 -0.69 -12.19 -8.78
N TYR A 85 -0.04 -11.20 -9.42
CA TYR A 85 0.84 -10.27 -8.72
C TYR A 85 0.14 -9.55 -7.56
N PHE A 86 -1.06 -9.00 -7.80
CA PHE A 86 -1.80 -8.30 -6.75
C PHE A 86 -2.15 -9.22 -5.56
N LYS A 87 -2.53 -10.47 -5.84
CA LYS A 87 -2.80 -11.47 -4.80
C LYS A 87 -1.55 -11.74 -3.95
N LEU A 88 -0.40 -11.98 -4.59
CA LEU A 88 0.86 -12.26 -3.88
C LEU A 88 1.30 -11.05 -3.05
N VAL A 89 1.21 -9.86 -3.63
CA VAL A 89 1.59 -8.61 -2.97
C VAL A 89 0.73 -8.31 -1.74
N LEU A 90 -0.54 -8.71 -1.73
CA LEU A 90 -1.42 -8.63 -0.55
C LEU A 90 -0.98 -9.52 0.63
N GLU A 91 -0.16 -10.53 0.37
CA GLU A 91 0.34 -11.47 1.39
C GLU A 91 1.68 -11.01 1.98
N ILE A 92 2.34 -10.02 1.37
CA ILE A 92 3.63 -9.49 1.84
C ILE A 92 3.41 -8.56 3.05
N PRO A 93 4.11 -8.74 4.18
CA PRO A 93 3.92 -7.90 5.37
C PRO A 93 4.11 -6.38 5.14
N THR A 94 4.99 -6.01 4.21
CA THR A 94 5.34 -4.63 3.89
C THR A 94 4.34 -3.94 2.95
N ILE A 95 3.27 -4.62 2.53
CA ILE A 95 2.23 -4.10 1.62
C ILE A 95 1.59 -2.76 2.04
N GLN A 96 1.74 -2.38 3.30
CA GLN A 96 1.25 -1.10 3.80
C GLN A 96 1.98 0.10 3.17
N TRP A 97 3.18 -0.13 2.61
CA TRP A 97 4.02 0.84 1.94
C TRP A 97 4.32 0.37 0.51
N ILE A 98 3.86 1.14 -0.49
CA ILE A 98 3.97 0.79 -1.92
C ILE A 98 4.52 1.99 -2.68
N PRO A 99 5.81 2.32 -2.49
CA PRO A 99 6.39 3.49 -3.11
C PRO A 99 6.35 3.41 -4.63
N ALA A 100 5.84 4.48 -5.26
CA ALA A 100 5.71 4.58 -6.71
C ALA A 100 7.06 4.49 -7.45
N TRP A 101 8.16 4.89 -6.80
CA TRP A 101 9.51 4.81 -7.36
C TRP A 101 10.05 3.36 -7.47
N THR A 102 9.36 2.35 -6.91
CA THR A 102 9.68 0.92 -7.15
C THR A 102 9.02 0.36 -8.41
N TYR A 103 8.34 1.20 -9.18
CA TYR A 103 7.62 0.82 -10.38
C TYR A 103 8.00 1.74 -11.53
N ALA A 104 8.36 1.14 -12.65
CA ALA A 104 8.42 1.81 -13.94
C ALA A 104 7.17 1.43 -14.74
N PHE A 105 6.72 2.34 -15.60
CA PHE A 105 5.44 2.21 -16.30
C PHE A 105 5.61 2.44 -17.79
N ASN A 106 4.88 1.67 -18.60
CA ASN A 106 4.59 2.04 -19.97
C ASN A 106 3.78 3.36 -19.96
N LEU A 107 4.29 4.37 -20.68
CA LEU A 107 3.72 5.72 -20.62
C LEU A 107 2.34 5.79 -21.31
N GLU A 108 2.16 5.05 -22.40
CA GLU A 108 0.89 4.97 -23.11
C GLU A 108 -0.18 4.31 -22.23
N PHE A 109 0.18 3.22 -21.53
CA PHE A 109 -0.71 2.58 -20.56
C PHE A 109 -1.24 3.56 -19.50
N LEU A 110 -0.37 4.42 -18.94
CA LEU A 110 -0.78 5.43 -17.98
C LEU A 110 -1.72 6.49 -18.58
N ARG A 111 -1.50 6.88 -19.84
CA ARG A 111 -2.30 7.89 -20.54
C ARG A 111 -3.67 7.34 -20.94
N THR A 112 -3.70 6.21 -21.62
CA THR A 112 -4.93 5.57 -22.11
C THR A 112 -5.87 5.19 -20.97
N ASN A 113 -5.34 4.80 -19.81
CA ASN A 113 -6.15 4.48 -18.63
C ASN A 113 -6.41 5.68 -17.70
N ASN A 114 -5.98 6.90 -18.07
CA ASN A 114 -6.06 8.10 -17.25
C ASN A 114 -5.54 7.88 -15.81
N LEU A 115 -4.42 7.16 -15.68
CA LEU A 115 -3.78 6.89 -14.40
C LEU A 115 -2.94 8.11 -13.99
N ARG A 116 -3.45 8.85 -13.00
CA ARG A 116 -2.81 10.02 -12.39
C ARG A 116 -2.78 9.88 -10.86
N PHE A 117 -1.78 10.47 -10.20
CA PHE A 117 -1.71 10.56 -8.74
C PHE A 117 -2.71 11.60 -8.23
N LYS A 118 -3.40 11.33 -7.12
CA LYS A 118 -4.33 12.31 -6.56
C LYS A 118 -3.55 13.47 -5.93
N LYS A 119 -3.88 14.69 -6.35
CA LYS A 119 -3.26 15.94 -5.84
C LYS A 119 -3.72 16.19 -4.41
N GLY A 120 -2.82 16.71 -3.56
CA GLY A 120 -3.12 17.06 -2.17
C GLY A 120 -3.26 15.89 -1.20
N LEU A 121 -3.13 14.65 -1.67
CA LEU A 121 -3.24 13.44 -0.87
C LEU A 121 -1.86 12.99 -0.37
N LEU A 122 -1.70 12.81 0.94
CA LEU A 122 -0.54 12.09 1.51
C LEU A 122 -0.70 10.59 1.26
N HIS A 123 0.41 9.89 1.02
CA HIS A 123 0.41 8.45 0.68
C HIS A 123 -0.38 8.20 -0.62
N GLU A 124 -0.23 9.08 -1.61
CA GLU A 124 -0.93 9.03 -2.90
C GLU A 124 -0.66 7.74 -3.69
N ASP A 125 0.49 7.13 -3.44
CA ASP A 125 0.97 5.87 -3.98
C ASP A 125 0.13 4.68 -3.50
N VAL A 126 -0.31 4.68 -2.25
CA VAL A 126 -1.25 3.69 -1.68
C VAL A 126 -2.60 3.72 -2.39
N GLU A 127 -3.05 4.89 -2.85
CA GLU A 127 -4.29 5.05 -3.62
C GLU A 127 -4.11 4.72 -5.10
N PHE A 128 -2.95 5.09 -5.66
CA PHE A 128 -2.60 4.88 -7.07
C PHE A 128 -2.41 3.40 -7.40
N PHE A 129 -1.72 2.64 -6.54
CA PHE A 129 -1.35 1.26 -6.82
C PHE A 129 -2.55 0.36 -7.18
N PRO A 130 -3.67 0.33 -6.42
CA PRO A 130 -4.80 -0.51 -6.78
C PRO A 130 -5.50 -0.08 -8.07
N ARG A 131 -5.52 1.22 -8.41
CA ARG A 131 -6.04 1.70 -9.69
C ARG A 131 -5.17 1.23 -10.85
N MET A 132 -3.86 1.30 -10.68
CA MET A 132 -2.89 0.82 -11.67
C MET A 132 -3.00 -0.70 -11.87
N VAL A 133 -2.90 -1.48 -10.79
CA VAL A 133 -2.81 -2.94 -10.88
C VAL A 133 -4.11 -3.56 -11.43
N THR A 134 -5.27 -2.95 -11.18
CA THR A 134 -6.55 -3.43 -11.70
C THR A 134 -6.77 -3.12 -13.18
N LYS A 135 -5.98 -2.19 -13.75
CA LYS A 135 -5.99 -1.84 -15.18
C LYS A 135 -4.92 -2.58 -15.97
N ALA A 136 -3.76 -2.86 -15.38
CA ALA A 136 -2.70 -3.62 -16.03
C ALA A 136 -3.13 -5.05 -16.37
N SER A 137 -2.56 -5.60 -17.44
CA SER A 137 -2.72 -7.00 -17.83
C SER A 137 -1.65 -7.86 -17.17
N SER A 138 -0.40 -7.39 -17.19
CA SER A 138 0.73 -8.07 -16.56
C SER A 138 1.73 -7.10 -15.93
N ILE A 139 2.52 -7.64 -15.01
CA ILE A 139 3.57 -6.93 -14.29
C ILE A 139 4.81 -7.80 -14.28
N THR A 140 5.93 -7.25 -14.74
CA THR A 140 7.22 -7.93 -14.69
C THR A 140 7.95 -7.59 -13.40
N VAL A 141 8.33 -8.63 -12.65
CA VAL A 141 9.11 -8.53 -11.42
C VAL A 141 10.55 -8.86 -11.72
N MET A 142 11.45 -7.96 -11.34
CA MET A 142 12.91 -8.13 -11.44
C MET A 142 13.52 -8.43 -10.08
N SER A 143 14.56 -9.26 -10.06
CA SER A 143 15.37 -9.52 -8.86
C SER A 143 16.37 -8.41 -8.57
N SER A 144 16.69 -7.57 -9.55
CA SER A 144 17.69 -6.50 -9.44
C SER A 144 17.33 -5.47 -8.38
N VAL A 145 18.36 -4.97 -7.69
CA VAL A 145 18.26 -3.86 -6.73
C VAL A 145 18.66 -2.59 -7.47
N LEU A 146 17.68 -1.77 -7.86
CA LEU A 146 17.95 -0.67 -8.81
C LEU A 146 17.87 0.73 -8.20
N TYR A 147 17.38 0.82 -6.97
CA TYR A 147 17.09 2.09 -6.32
C TYR A 147 17.59 2.05 -4.88
N ASN A 148 18.16 3.15 -4.42
CA ASN A 148 18.68 3.30 -3.06
C ASN A 148 17.95 4.45 -2.37
N TYR A 149 17.00 4.08 -1.52
CA TYR A 149 16.17 4.99 -0.75
C TYR A 149 16.93 5.57 0.45
N ARG A 150 17.00 6.89 0.55
CA ARG A 150 17.68 7.58 1.64
C ARG A 150 16.77 7.73 2.85
N ILE A 151 17.18 7.19 3.98
CA ILE A 151 16.55 7.40 5.29
C ILE A 151 17.09 8.70 5.89
N ARG A 152 16.18 9.61 6.26
CA ARG A 152 16.50 10.87 6.93
C ARG A 152 15.83 10.95 8.31
N SER A 153 16.51 11.57 9.26
CA SER A 153 15.90 12.01 10.52
C SER A 153 14.92 13.16 10.24
N GLY A 154 13.74 13.11 10.86
CA GLY A 154 12.70 14.15 10.69
C GLY A 154 11.95 14.09 9.35
N SER A 155 11.87 12.92 8.70
CA SER A 155 11.13 12.78 7.43
C SER A 155 9.68 13.28 7.56
N ILE A 156 9.11 13.71 6.42
CA ILE A 156 7.71 14.16 6.31
C ILE A 156 6.73 13.15 6.92
N THR A 157 7.04 11.85 6.84
CA THR A 157 6.22 10.75 7.37
C THR A 157 6.24 10.61 8.90
N THR A 158 7.11 11.35 9.61
CA THR A 158 7.25 11.30 11.07
C THR A 158 6.86 12.59 11.78
N SER A 159 6.48 13.65 11.05
CA SER A 159 6.11 14.92 11.65
C SER A 159 4.70 14.86 12.25
N LEU A 160 4.59 15.16 13.55
CA LEU A 160 3.31 15.31 14.26
C LEU A 160 2.38 16.32 13.59
N SER A 161 2.94 17.34 12.92
CA SER A 161 2.17 18.40 12.23
C SER A 161 1.28 17.90 11.09
N LYS A 162 1.60 16.74 10.51
CA LYS A 162 0.85 16.14 9.38
C LYS A 162 0.03 14.93 9.79
N LEU A 163 -0.03 14.64 11.09
CA LEU A 163 -0.68 13.44 11.59
C LEU A 163 -2.17 13.42 11.26
N GLU A 164 -2.87 14.52 11.52
CA GLU A 164 -4.31 14.65 11.26
C GLU A 164 -4.64 14.53 9.78
N GLN A 165 -3.91 15.27 8.94
CA GLN A 165 -4.02 15.15 7.48
C GLN A 165 -3.76 13.72 7.04
N SER A 166 -2.71 13.07 7.56
CA SER A 166 -2.40 11.68 7.22
C SER A 166 -3.52 10.72 7.62
N LEU A 167 -4.20 10.92 8.75
CA LEU A 167 -5.32 10.05 9.13
C LEU A 167 -6.53 10.29 8.24
N SER A 168 -6.83 11.55 7.92
CA SER A 168 -7.94 11.94 7.05
C SER A 168 -7.73 11.39 5.63
N ASP A 169 -6.54 11.55 5.08
CA ASP A 169 -6.14 11.03 3.77
C ASP A 169 -6.23 9.51 3.71
N GLN A 170 -5.84 8.80 4.77
CA GLN A 170 -5.99 7.35 4.85
C GLN A 170 -7.45 6.91 4.85
N PHE A 171 -8.35 7.65 5.51
CA PHE A 171 -9.79 7.40 5.45
C PHE A 171 -10.34 7.68 4.04
N PHE A 172 -9.95 8.78 3.43
CA PHE A 172 -10.30 9.10 2.04
C PHE A 172 -9.85 8.02 1.06
N ILE A 173 -8.65 7.45 1.22
CA ILE A 173 -8.16 6.33 0.41
C ILE A 173 -9.09 5.12 0.53
N ILE A 174 -9.53 4.78 1.75
CA ILE A 174 -10.47 3.68 1.99
C ILE A 174 -11.77 3.92 1.22
N GLU A 175 -12.34 5.13 1.29
CA GLU A 175 -13.58 5.47 0.59
C GLU A 175 -13.41 5.48 -0.94
N SER A 176 -12.30 6.04 -1.44
CA SER A 176 -11.95 6.07 -2.86
C SER A 176 -11.88 4.66 -3.44
N LEU A 177 -11.17 3.76 -2.76
CA LEU A 177 -10.97 2.39 -3.22
C LEU A 177 -12.24 1.53 -3.06
N ASP A 178 -13.08 1.79 -2.05
CA ASP A 178 -14.39 1.14 -1.97
C ASP A 178 -15.34 1.62 -3.09
N LYS A 179 -15.28 2.90 -3.47
CA LYS A 179 -15.99 3.40 -4.65
C LYS A 179 -15.50 2.71 -5.93
N LEU A 180 -14.18 2.56 -6.09
CA LEU A 180 -13.60 1.81 -7.21
C LEU A 180 -14.07 0.35 -7.23
N CYS A 181 -14.22 -0.32 -6.07
CA CYS A 181 -14.76 -1.68 -6.02
C CYS A 181 -16.16 -1.78 -6.62
N ARG A 182 -16.98 -0.73 -6.52
CA ARG A 182 -18.36 -0.73 -7.02
C ARG A 182 -18.42 -0.62 -8.53
N SER A 183 -17.41 -0.02 -9.17
CA SER A 183 -17.30 0.10 -10.63
C SER A 183 -16.55 -1.06 -11.30
N ILE A 184 -16.10 -2.06 -10.54
CA ILE A 184 -15.41 -3.24 -11.09
C ILE A 184 -16.41 -4.39 -11.19
N ASP A 185 -16.59 -4.89 -12.41
CA ASP A 185 -17.45 -6.04 -12.70
C ASP A 185 -16.72 -7.37 -12.49
N ASN A 186 -15.43 -7.43 -12.85
CA ASN A 186 -14.63 -8.65 -12.72
C ASN A 186 -14.57 -9.12 -11.24
N PRO A 187 -15.10 -10.31 -10.90
CA PRO A 187 -15.22 -10.74 -9.50
C PRO A 187 -13.88 -10.91 -8.78
N LEU A 188 -12.83 -11.35 -9.50
CA LEU A 188 -11.49 -11.51 -8.95
C LEU A 188 -10.88 -10.15 -8.59
N LYS A 189 -10.87 -9.20 -9.53
CA LYS A 189 -10.40 -7.81 -9.32
C LYS A 189 -11.12 -7.17 -8.13
N LYS A 190 -12.45 -7.30 -8.08
CA LYS A 190 -13.29 -6.78 -7.00
C LYS A 190 -12.96 -7.42 -5.65
N ASN A 191 -12.72 -8.74 -5.61
CA ASN A 191 -12.37 -9.44 -4.38
C ASN A 191 -11.01 -8.99 -3.82
N LEU A 192 -9.99 -8.92 -4.68
CA LEU A 192 -8.65 -8.49 -4.29
C LEU A 192 -8.65 -7.02 -3.83
N LEU A 193 -9.37 -6.14 -4.52
CA LEU A 193 -9.50 -4.75 -4.10
C LEU A 193 -10.24 -4.62 -2.76
N GLN A 194 -11.30 -5.41 -2.51
CA GLN A 194 -11.97 -5.43 -1.21
C GLN A 194 -11.06 -5.93 -0.08
N LYS A 195 -10.16 -6.89 -0.35
CA LYS A 195 -9.12 -7.30 0.60
C LYS A 195 -8.12 -6.18 0.88
N TYR A 196 -7.71 -5.44 -0.15
CA TYR A 196 -6.84 -4.26 0.00
C TYR A 196 -7.52 -3.17 0.85
N VAL A 197 -8.81 -2.89 0.62
CA VAL A 197 -9.60 -1.97 1.47
C VAL A 197 -9.63 -2.46 2.92
N SER A 198 -9.85 -3.75 3.16
CA SER A 198 -9.83 -4.36 4.51
C SER A 198 -8.47 -4.18 5.20
N LEU A 199 -7.38 -4.36 4.46
CA LEU A 199 -6.03 -4.07 4.93
C LEU A 199 -5.88 -2.59 5.33
N ARG A 200 -6.32 -1.64 4.49
CA ARG A 200 -6.23 -0.20 4.82
C ARG A 200 -7.05 0.16 6.05
N VAL A 201 -8.25 -0.41 6.21
CA VAL A 201 -9.07 -0.25 7.42
C VAL A 201 -8.30 -0.70 8.67
N ARG A 202 -7.59 -1.83 8.61
CA ARG A 202 -6.75 -2.31 9.73
C ARG A 202 -5.61 -1.35 10.03
N VAL A 203 -4.91 -0.87 9.00
CA VAL A 203 -3.80 0.09 9.17
C VAL A 203 -4.28 1.36 9.85
N LEU A 204 -5.38 1.95 9.36
CA LEU A 204 -5.95 3.15 9.97
C LEU A 204 -6.45 2.90 11.39
N THR A 205 -7.08 1.75 11.63
CA THR A 205 -7.53 1.38 12.98
C THR A 205 -6.34 1.31 13.95
N ASN A 206 -5.25 0.64 13.57
CA ASN A 206 -4.06 0.54 14.42
C ASN A 206 -3.46 1.91 14.71
N LYS A 207 -3.35 2.78 13.70
CA LYS A 207 -2.88 4.16 13.89
C LYS A 207 -3.78 4.95 14.86
N CYS A 208 -5.11 4.88 14.69
CA CYS A 208 -6.03 5.54 15.62
C CYS A 208 -5.88 5.01 17.07
N MET A 209 -5.54 3.74 17.26
CA MET A 209 -5.39 3.16 18.61
C MET A 209 -4.06 3.53 19.28
N GLU A 210 -3.02 3.85 18.50
CA GLU A 210 -1.70 4.25 19.01
C GLU A 210 -1.66 5.73 19.41
N LEU A 211 -2.65 6.52 18.99
CA LEU A 211 -2.66 7.98 19.14
C LEU A 211 -3.81 8.42 20.06
N SER A 212 -3.52 9.23 21.07
CA SER A 212 -4.53 9.84 21.95
C SER A 212 -4.73 11.31 21.61
N SER A 213 -5.75 11.64 20.81
CA SER A 213 -6.20 13.02 20.59
C SER A 213 -7.68 13.07 20.17
N GLU A 214 -8.37 14.18 20.41
CA GLU A 214 -9.79 14.34 20.05
C GLU A 214 -10.04 14.21 18.53
N ASN A 215 -9.09 14.64 17.70
CA ASN A 215 -9.21 14.54 16.24
C ASN A 215 -9.10 13.09 15.73
N VAL A 216 -8.37 12.23 16.44
CA VAL A 216 -8.32 10.78 16.16
C VAL A 216 -9.70 10.14 16.40
N ASP A 217 -10.46 10.61 17.40
CA ASP A 217 -11.79 10.07 17.70
C ASP A 217 -12.81 10.33 16.59
N GLY A 218 -12.73 11.49 15.93
CA GLY A 218 -13.57 11.84 14.78
C GLY A 218 -13.41 10.85 13.62
N ILE A 219 -12.16 10.67 13.18
CA ILE A 219 -11.80 9.75 12.08
C ILE A 219 -12.12 8.31 12.47
N TYR A 220 -11.86 7.92 13.72
CA TYR A 220 -12.21 6.59 14.19
C TYR A 220 -13.73 6.34 14.18
N LYS A 221 -14.56 7.33 14.55
CA LYS A 221 -16.02 7.25 14.43
C LYS A 221 -16.47 7.12 12.98
N GLU A 222 -15.83 7.79 12.03
CA GLU A 222 -16.10 7.65 10.60
C GLU A 222 -15.73 6.27 10.07
N LEU A 223 -14.55 5.76 10.42
CA LEU A 223 -14.11 4.42 10.07
C LEU A 223 -15.07 3.36 10.60
N LYS A 224 -15.54 3.50 11.85
CA LYS A 224 -16.57 2.63 12.42
C LYS A 224 -17.87 2.68 11.62
N ARG A 225 -18.34 3.86 11.23
CA ARG A 225 -19.54 4.02 10.39
C ARG A 225 -19.37 3.37 9.02
N PHE A 226 -18.21 3.53 8.39
CA PHE A 226 -17.87 2.87 7.13
C PHE A 226 -17.97 1.35 7.24
N VAL A 227 -17.28 0.75 8.22
CA VAL A 227 -17.32 -0.70 8.46
C VAL A 227 -18.75 -1.15 8.81
N ALA A 228 -19.48 -0.36 9.61
CA ALA A 228 -20.85 -0.68 10.01
C ALA A 228 -21.81 -0.80 8.80
N ARG A 229 -21.63 0.02 7.77
CA ARG A 229 -22.48 0.01 6.56
C ARG A 229 -21.99 -0.97 5.50
N ASN A 230 -20.72 -1.39 5.55
CA ASN A 230 -20.13 -2.26 4.53
C ASN A 230 -20.08 -3.74 4.98
N ARG A 231 -21.08 -4.52 4.56
CA ARG A 231 -21.20 -5.96 4.92
C ARG A 231 -19.98 -6.78 4.51
N LYS A 232 -19.36 -6.46 3.37
CA LYS A 232 -18.18 -7.20 2.88
C LYS A 232 -16.97 -6.95 3.77
N GLN A 233 -16.73 -5.69 4.13
CA GLN A 233 -15.66 -5.32 5.05
C GLN A 233 -15.85 -5.95 6.44
N LYS A 234 -17.07 -6.00 6.98
CA LYS A 234 -17.37 -6.77 8.20
C LYS A 234 -16.96 -8.23 8.11
N GLN A 235 -17.22 -8.88 6.97
CA GLN A 235 -16.89 -10.29 6.77
C GLN A 235 -15.38 -10.51 6.70
N LEU A 236 -14.67 -9.70 5.91
CA LEU A 236 -13.23 -9.81 5.72
C LEU A 236 -12.47 -9.53 7.03
N LEU A 237 -12.81 -8.43 7.70
CA LEU A 237 -12.20 -8.06 8.97
C LEU A 237 -12.42 -9.10 10.08
N LYS A 238 -13.59 -9.75 10.12
CA LYS A 238 -13.85 -10.84 11.09
C LYS A 238 -12.93 -12.05 10.86
N LYS A 239 -12.75 -12.45 9.60
CA LYS A 239 -11.89 -13.57 9.24
C LYS A 239 -10.45 -13.27 9.63
N ASP A 240 -9.96 -12.09 9.26
CA ASP A 240 -8.57 -11.68 9.51
C ASP A 240 -8.30 -11.44 11.00
N PHE A 241 -9.32 -10.98 11.76
CA PHE A 241 -9.22 -10.82 13.21
C PHE A 241 -9.01 -12.15 13.94
N TYR A 242 -9.72 -13.21 13.52
CA TYR A 242 -9.54 -14.55 14.08
C TYR A 242 -8.08 -15.00 14.00
N TYR A 243 -7.47 -14.90 12.82
CA TYR A 243 -6.08 -15.30 12.59
C TYR A 243 -5.07 -14.43 13.36
N ASN A 244 -5.20 -13.10 13.30
CA ASN A 244 -4.15 -12.23 13.87
C ASN A 244 -4.23 -12.04 15.39
N TYR A 245 -5.41 -12.20 16.01
CA TYR A 245 -5.62 -11.84 17.42
C TYR A 245 -5.90 -13.02 18.36
N LEU A 246 -6.31 -14.20 17.88
CA LEU A 246 -6.43 -15.39 18.72
C LEU A 246 -5.19 -16.29 18.68
N GLU A 247 -4.41 -16.28 17.59
CA GLU A 247 -3.15 -17.04 17.53
C GLU A 247 -1.95 -16.26 18.08
N SER A 248 -2.02 -14.92 18.19
CA SER A 248 -0.99 -14.14 18.88
C SER A 248 -1.30 -14.03 20.38
N LYS A 249 -0.36 -14.47 21.23
CA LYS A 249 -0.45 -14.61 22.70
C LYS A 249 -0.69 -13.32 23.52
N ASN A 250 -1.27 -12.25 22.98
CA ASN A 250 -1.47 -10.99 23.73
C ASN A 250 -2.93 -10.54 23.84
N ASN A 251 -3.54 -10.90 24.98
CA ASN A 251 -4.92 -10.62 25.41
C ASN A 251 -5.34 -9.13 25.46
N ARG A 252 -4.40 -8.17 25.38
CA ARG A 252 -4.71 -6.73 25.54
C ARG A 252 -5.36 -6.11 24.30
N ARG A 253 -5.06 -6.61 23.09
CA ARG A 253 -5.69 -6.11 21.85
C ARG A 253 -7.07 -6.75 21.56
N LEU A 254 -7.37 -7.90 22.18
CA LEU A 254 -8.63 -8.65 22.04
C LEU A 254 -9.85 -7.97 22.68
N ARG A 255 -9.67 -7.20 23.76
CA ARG A 255 -10.80 -6.59 24.51
C ARG A 255 -11.46 -5.43 23.75
N LEU A 256 -10.70 -4.55 23.10
CA LEU A 256 -11.25 -3.29 22.57
C LEU A 256 -11.96 -3.42 21.21
N PHE A 257 -11.56 -4.38 20.37
CA PHE A 257 -12.26 -4.66 19.09
C PHE A 257 -13.64 -5.32 19.30
N LYS A 258 -13.77 -6.05 20.42
CA LYS A 258 -14.97 -6.78 20.84
C LYS A 258 -16.04 -5.87 21.44
N GLU A 259 -15.64 -4.74 22.01
CA GLU A 259 -16.57 -3.80 22.67
C GLU A 259 -17.13 -2.73 21.71
N ASN A 260 -16.41 -2.36 20.63
CA ASN A 260 -16.77 -1.15 19.85
C ASN A 260 -17.01 -1.32 18.34
N LEU A 261 -16.57 -2.40 17.68
CA LEU A 261 -16.74 -2.59 16.22
C LEU A 261 -17.61 -3.79 15.86
N PHE A 262 -17.61 -4.82 16.70
CA PHE A 262 -18.43 -6.00 16.52
C PHE A 262 -19.10 -6.35 17.85
N LYS A 263 -20.41 -6.08 18.00
CA LYS A 263 -21.24 -6.80 18.98
C LYS A 263 -21.22 -8.27 18.56
N TRP A 264 -20.20 -9.02 18.99
CA TRP A 264 -20.09 -10.45 18.69
C TRP A 264 -21.33 -11.16 19.26
N PRO A 265 -21.98 -12.06 18.50
CA PRO A 265 -23.02 -12.89 19.07
C PRO A 265 -22.38 -13.73 20.18
N ARG A 266 -22.94 -13.65 21.40
CA ARG A 266 -22.52 -14.41 22.59
C ARG A 266 -22.42 -15.94 22.40
N ARG A 267 -22.74 -16.48 21.23
CA ARG A 267 -22.84 -17.92 20.92
C ARG A 267 -21.52 -18.65 20.64
N ILE A 268 -20.40 -17.97 20.38
CA ILE A 268 -19.11 -18.65 20.07
C ILE A 268 -18.35 -19.12 21.34
N TYR A 269 -18.78 -18.71 22.53
CA TYR A 269 -18.21 -19.19 23.80
C TYR A 269 -18.37 -20.69 24.07
N LYS A 270 -19.02 -21.46 23.18
CA LYS A 270 -19.17 -22.92 23.33
C LYS A 270 -18.02 -23.76 22.75
N PHE A 271 -17.09 -23.18 21.99
CA PHE A 271 -15.88 -23.92 21.63
C PHE A 271 -14.84 -23.75 22.74
N LYS A 272 -14.84 -24.72 23.67
CA LYS A 272 -13.79 -24.91 24.67
C LYS A 272 -12.43 -24.89 23.98
N ILE A 273 -11.65 -23.84 24.21
CA ILE A 273 -10.20 -23.89 24.01
C ILE A 273 -9.71 -25.00 24.94
N LYS A 274 -9.37 -26.17 24.39
CA LYS A 274 -8.65 -27.18 25.19
C LYS A 274 -7.30 -26.56 25.55
N PRO A 275 -6.93 -26.46 26.83
CA PRO A 275 -5.62 -26.00 27.20
C PRO A 275 -4.59 -26.94 26.57
N TRP A 276 -3.58 -26.34 25.95
CA TRP A 276 -2.39 -27.05 25.48
C TRP A 276 -1.69 -27.61 26.73
N VAL A 277 -1.82 -28.91 26.96
CA VAL A 277 -1.08 -29.62 28.00
C VAL A 277 0.21 -30.11 27.34
N ASN A 278 1.34 -29.57 27.78
CA ASN A 278 2.65 -30.08 27.39
C ASN A 278 2.78 -31.54 27.86
N LYS A 279 3.01 -32.45 26.91
CA LYS A 279 3.67 -33.74 27.11
C LYS A 279 4.59 -33.96 25.93
#